data_AF-A0A820HNE4-F1
#
_entry.id   AF-A0A820HNE4-F1
#
_cell.length_a   1.000
_cell.length_b   1.000
_cell.length_c   1.000
_cell.angle_alpha   90.00
_cell.angle_beta   90.00
_cell.angle_gamma   90.00
#
_symmetry.space_group_name_H-M   'P 1'
#
loop_
_entity.id
_entity.type
_entity.pdbx_description
1 polymer ?
#
loop_
_entity_poly.entity_id
_entity_poly.type
_entity_poly.pdbx_seq_one_letter_code
_entity_poly.pdbx_strand_id
1 'polypeptide(L)'
;MIQAYDFALEKIGLDIYSYTIWNDYVNFLRSLQIDENQIIAAVRKIYHKGIATPMIGVEIFWKDYCKYEMTVNPKAGKSIIESRSRDFYNTKRVAKELETLTRSIDRNSLCIPPTSLQSTDVIKQISAWRKLIAWERSNPLKTEDTLLIIRRVILTYEQCLLCFGYHTDIWYEACAYLEKASRIYSNRGDVNLTKRFRDETSNLYQHAIQTYMSS
;
A
#
# COMPACT_ATOMS: atom_id res chain seq x y z
N MET A 1 -14.89 -13.49 9.23
CA MET A 1 -15.05 -12.25 8.44
C MET A 1 -14.12 -11.13 8.89
N ILE A 2 -14.08 -10.73 10.18
CA ILE A 2 -13.12 -9.69 10.67
C ILE A 2 -11.67 -10.01 10.25
N GLN A 3 -11.19 -11.21 10.58
CA GLN A 3 -9.83 -11.67 10.21
C GLN A 3 -9.56 -11.64 8.70
N ALA A 4 -10.59 -11.87 7.86
CA ALA A 4 -10.44 -11.85 6.41
C ALA A 4 -10.24 -10.41 5.90
N TYR A 5 -11.00 -9.44 6.43
CA TYR A 5 -10.79 -8.03 6.11
C TYR A 5 -9.45 -7.52 6.62
N ASP A 6 -9.06 -7.88 7.85
CA ASP A 6 -7.76 -7.50 8.39
C ASP A 6 -6.61 -8.06 7.53
N PHE A 7 -6.71 -9.31 7.10
CA PHE A 7 -5.74 -9.94 6.20
C PHE A 7 -5.72 -9.27 4.82
N ALA A 8 -6.89 -8.98 4.23
CA ALA A 8 -6.98 -8.29 2.95
C ALA A 8 -6.35 -6.90 3.00
N LEU A 9 -6.63 -6.13 4.06
CA LEU A 9 -6.03 -4.81 4.26
C LEU A 9 -4.53 -4.88 4.55
N GLU A 10 -4.05 -5.93 5.22
CA GLU A 10 -2.62 -6.14 5.42
C GLU A 10 -1.89 -6.37 4.09
N LYS A 11 -2.48 -7.13 3.16
CA LYS A 11 -1.85 -7.47 1.88
C LYS A 11 -2.05 -6.42 0.80
N ILE A 12 -3.28 -5.97 0.60
CA ILE A 12 -3.65 -5.11 -0.55
C ILE A 12 -4.26 -3.76 -0.13
N GLY A 13 -4.36 -3.48 1.17
CA GLY A 13 -4.98 -2.25 1.67
C GLY A 13 -4.25 -0.96 1.32
N LEU A 14 -2.99 -1.04 0.86
CA LEU A 14 -2.21 0.11 0.36
C LEU A 14 -2.36 0.32 -1.15
N ASP A 15 -3.08 -0.55 -1.86
CA ASP A 15 -3.34 -0.39 -3.29
C ASP A 15 -4.22 0.84 -3.56
N ILE A 16 -3.96 1.52 -4.67
CA ILE A 16 -4.69 2.74 -5.05
C ILE A 16 -6.20 2.49 -5.25
N TYR A 17 -6.61 1.28 -5.64
CA TYR A 17 -8.01 0.89 -5.85
C TYR A 17 -8.62 0.14 -4.65
N SER A 18 -7.96 0.14 -3.49
CA SER A 18 -8.40 -0.60 -2.29
C SER A 18 -9.63 -0.02 -1.57
N TYR A 19 -10.16 1.13 -2.00
CA TYR A 19 -11.26 1.84 -1.34
C TYR A 19 -12.47 0.97 -1.00
N THR A 20 -12.87 0.08 -1.91
CA THR A 20 -14.04 -0.80 -1.69
C THR A 20 -13.83 -1.71 -0.50
N ILE A 21 -12.63 -2.27 -0.31
CA ILE A 21 -12.29 -3.13 0.84
C ILE A 21 -12.43 -2.35 2.15
N TRP A 22 -11.94 -1.11 2.19
CA TRP A 22 -12.08 -0.23 3.36
C TRP A 22 -13.54 0.08 3.68
N ASN A 23 -14.30 0.47 2.66
CA ASN A 23 -15.72 0.81 2.80
C ASN A 23 -16.56 -0.39 3.25
N ASP A 24 -16.36 -1.55 2.63
CA ASP A 24 -17.08 -2.77 2.94
C ASP A 24 -16.74 -3.27 4.35
N TYR A 25 -15.49 -3.13 4.78
CA TYR A 25 -15.10 -3.45 6.15
C TYR A 25 -15.80 -2.55 7.18
N VAL A 26 -15.87 -1.24 6.93
CA VAL A 26 -16.61 -0.31 7.79
C VAL A 26 -18.09 -0.70 7.87
N ASN A 27 -18.72 -0.99 6.73
CA ASN A 27 -20.12 -1.38 6.69
C ASN A 27 -20.38 -2.70 7.41
N PHE A 28 -19.47 -3.68 7.25
CA PHE A 28 -19.51 -4.94 7.98
C PHE A 28 -19.37 -4.73 9.50
N LEU A 29 -18.44 -3.88 9.96
CA LEU A 29 -18.29 -3.61 11.40
C LEU A 29 -19.54 -2.95 11.99
N ARG A 30 -20.18 -2.06 11.23
CA ARG A 30 -21.42 -1.38 11.63
C ARG A 30 -22.65 -2.32 11.68
N SER A 31 -22.62 -3.44 10.97
CA SER A 31 -23.73 -4.41 10.97
C SER A 31 -23.62 -5.47 12.06
N LEU A 32 -22.50 -5.51 12.81
CA LEU A 32 -22.34 -6.41 13.93
C LEU A 32 -23.31 -6.06 15.07
N GLN A 33 -23.90 -7.08 15.69
CA GLN A 33 -24.77 -6.93 16.86
C GLN A 33 -23.96 -7.12 18.15
N ILE A 34 -22.99 -6.23 18.39
CA ILE A 34 -22.17 -6.19 19.62
C ILE A 34 -22.34 -4.83 20.31
N ASP A 35 -21.69 -4.64 21.46
CA ASP A 35 -21.75 -3.39 22.22
C ASP A 35 -21.40 -2.17 21.35
N GLU A 36 -22.23 -1.13 21.44
CA GLU A 36 -22.13 0.06 20.57
C GLU A 36 -20.78 0.77 20.71
N ASN A 37 -20.23 0.84 21.93
CA ASN A 37 -18.91 1.47 22.14
C ASN A 37 -17.79 0.66 21.51
N GLN A 38 -17.90 -0.67 21.48
CA GLN A 38 -16.95 -1.53 20.78
C GLN A 38 -17.02 -1.34 19.26
N ILE A 39 -18.23 -1.23 18.69
CA ILE A 39 -18.41 -0.91 17.26
C ILE A 39 -17.79 0.45 16.94
N ILE A 40 -18.06 1.46 17.77
CA ILE A 40 -17.52 2.81 17.60
C ILE A 40 -15.99 2.79 17.59
N ALA A 41 -15.37 2.10 18.55
CA ALA A 41 -13.92 1.98 18.61
C ALA A 41 -13.34 1.25 17.39
N ALA A 42 -13.96 0.16 16.96
CA ALA A 42 -13.53 -0.64 15.81
C ALA A 42 -13.65 0.14 14.49
N VAL A 43 -14.80 0.75 14.24
CA VAL A 43 -15.07 1.56 13.03
C VAL A 43 -14.13 2.75 12.95
N ARG A 44 -13.95 3.47 14.08
CA ARG A 44 -13.01 4.60 14.15
C ARG A 44 -11.57 4.18 13.81
N LYS A 45 -11.14 3.02 14.31
CA LYS A 45 -9.81 2.46 14.00
C LYS A 45 -9.63 2.21 12.50
N ILE A 46 -10.64 1.68 11.82
CA ILE A 46 -10.58 1.43 10.37
C ILE A 46 -10.61 2.74 9.58
N TYR A 47 -11.46 3.69 9.96
CA TYR A 47 -11.46 5.01 9.34
C TYR A 47 -10.11 5.71 9.46
N HIS A 48 -9.51 5.74 10.66
CA HIS A 48 -8.21 6.40 10.88
C HIS A 48 -7.10 5.80 10.02
N LYS A 49 -7.11 4.48 9.82
CA LYS A 49 -6.15 3.82 8.93
C LYS A 49 -6.40 4.16 7.46
N GLY A 50 -7.66 4.10 7.01
CA GLY A 50 -8.01 4.33 5.60
C GLY A 50 -7.81 5.79 5.17
N ILE A 51 -8.12 6.78 6.01
CA ILE A 51 -7.91 8.21 5.69
C ILE A 51 -6.43 8.61 5.63
N ALA A 52 -5.55 7.79 6.22
CA ALA A 52 -4.09 7.94 6.15
C ALA A 52 -3.47 7.13 4.99
N THR A 53 -4.30 6.44 4.18
CA THR A 53 -3.85 5.61 3.06
C THR A 53 -4.19 6.30 1.73
N PRO A 54 -3.19 6.65 0.90
CA PRO A 54 -3.42 7.21 -0.43
C PRO A 54 -4.16 6.23 -1.35
N MET A 55 -5.43 6.51 -1.65
CA MET A 55 -6.28 5.70 -2.53
C MET A 55 -7.29 6.57 -3.30
N ILE A 56 -7.74 6.08 -4.46
CA ILE A 56 -8.87 6.68 -5.18
C ILE A 56 -10.12 6.50 -4.33
N GLY A 57 -10.85 7.58 -4.06
CA GLY A 57 -12.00 7.57 -3.16
C GLY A 57 -11.69 7.96 -1.72
N VAL A 58 -10.44 8.28 -1.35
CA VAL A 58 -10.10 8.77 0.01
C VAL A 58 -10.91 10.01 0.42
N GLU A 59 -11.28 10.87 -0.53
CA GLU A 59 -12.14 12.03 -0.27
C GLU A 59 -13.57 11.65 0.11
N ILE A 60 -14.11 10.59 -0.50
CA ILE A 60 -15.42 10.04 -0.17
C ILE A 60 -15.35 9.42 1.23
N PHE A 61 -14.32 8.60 1.47
CA PHE A 61 -14.08 7.95 2.75
C PHE A 61 -13.95 8.96 3.91
N TRP A 62 -13.27 10.08 3.69
CA TRP A 62 -13.18 11.17 4.66
C TRP A 62 -14.52 11.84 4.95
N LYS A 63 -15.33 12.12 3.91
CA LYS A 63 -16.66 12.70 4.10
C LYS A 63 -17.55 11.77 4.94
N ASP A 64 -17.48 10.47 4.71
CA ASP A 64 -18.28 9.50 5.45
C ASP A 64 -17.79 9.35 6.89
N TYR A 65 -16.48 9.39 7.14
CA TYR A 65 -15.91 9.49 8.48
C TYR A 65 -16.41 10.73 9.24
N CYS A 66 -16.38 11.91 8.61
CA CYS A 66 -16.85 13.14 9.25
C CYS A 66 -18.34 13.07 9.63
N LYS A 67 -19.18 12.52 8.73
CA LYS A 67 -20.59 12.27 9.04
C LYS A 67 -20.74 11.30 10.20
N TYR A 68 -19.98 10.21 10.19
CA TYR A 68 -20.00 9.19 11.21
C TYR A 68 -19.68 9.74 12.61
N GLU A 69 -18.58 10.49 12.76
CA GLU A 69 -18.20 11.08 14.06
C GLU A 69 -19.23 12.09 14.56
N MET A 70 -19.85 12.85 13.65
CA MET A 70 -20.92 13.78 14.01
C MET A 70 -22.21 13.06 14.43
N THR A 71 -22.51 11.88 13.88
CA THR A 71 -23.64 11.04 14.31
C THR A 71 -23.38 10.41 15.67
N VAL A 72 -22.16 9.92 15.92
CA VAL A 72 -21.79 9.28 17.20
C VAL A 72 -21.78 10.28 18.35
N ASN A 73 -21.10 11.42 18.19
CA ASN A 73 -21.07 12.46 19.22
C ASN A 73 -20.81 13.84 18.58
N PRO A 74 -21.85 14.66 18.35
CA PRO A 74 -21.69 15.99 17.75
C PRO A 74 -20.76 16.93 18.53
N LYS A 75 -20.68 16.79 19.86
CA LYS A 75 -19.86 17.66 20.73
C LYS A 75 -18.38 17.33 20.59
N ALA A 76 -18.02 16.04 20.69
CA ALA A 76 -16.63 15.59 20.58
C ALA A 76 -16.17 15.44 19.13
N GLY A 77 -17.09 15.12 18.20
CA GLY A 77 -16.81 14.79 16.81
C GLY A 77 -16.06 15.88 16.06
N LYS A 78 -16.38 17.15 16.29
CA LYS A 78 -15.64 18.28 15.68
C LYS A 78 -14.15 18.27 16.04
N SER A 79 -13.83 18.06 17.32
CA SER A 79 -12.44 18.01 17.79
C SER A 79 -11.71 16.77 17.27
N ILE A 80 -12.39 15.62 17.23
CA ILE A 80 -11.85 14.36 16.69
C ILE A 80 -11.54 14.50 15.20
N ILE A 81 -12.43 15.08 14.41
CA ILE A 81 -12.23 15.34 12.98
C ILE A 81 -11.05 16.30 12.79
N GLU A 82 -11.02 17.42 13.50
CA GLU A 82 -9.99 18.43 13.36
C GLU A 82 -8.58 17.88 13.64
N SER A 83 -8.46 16.98 14.63
CA SER A 83 -7.20 16.31 14.95
C SER A 83 -6.61 15.47 13.79
N ARG A 84 -7.44 15.08 12.80
CA ARG A 84 -7.06 14.26 11.65
C ARG A 84 -7.03 15.04 10.32
N SER A 85 -7.57 16.25 10.28
CA SER A 85 -7.68 17.07 9.06
C SER A 85 -6.33 17.23 8.34
N ARG A 86 -5.25 17.54 9.09
CA ARG A 86 -3.91 17.75 8.52
C ARG A 86 -3.40 16.51 7.78
N ASP A 87 -3.47 15.35 8.42
CA ASP A 87 -2.99 14.08 7.85
C ASP A 87 -3.80 13.69 6.63
N PHE A 88 -5.13 13.89 6.68
CA PHE A 88 -6.01 13.68 5.54
C PHE A 88 -5.63 14.56 4.34
N TYR A 89 -5.39 15.86 4.53
CA TYR A 89 -5.03 16.74 3.41
C TYR A 89 -3.69 16.38 2.76
N ASN A 90 -2.70 15.93 3.55
CA ASN A 90 -1.47 15.38 3.00
C ASN A 90 -1.74 14.08 2.21
N THR A 91 -2.51 13.16 2.77
CA THR A 91 -2.89 11.89 2.12
C THR A 91 -3.64 12.14 0.82
N LYS A 92 -4.59 13.08 0.80
CA LYS A 92 -5.34 13.50 -0.39
C LYS A 92 -4.42 14.03 -1.50
N ARG A 93 -3.43 14.86 -1.16
CA ARG A 93 -2.43 15.34 -2.13
C ARG A 93 -1.67 14.17 -2.73
N VAL A 94 -1.14 13.28 -1.89
CA VAL A 94 -0.38 12.11 -2.32
C VAL A 94 -1.22 11.15 -3.15
N ALA A 95 -2.51 10.96 -2.83
CA ALA A 95 -3.42 10.13 -3.59
C ALA A 95 -3.61 10.64 -5.03
N LYS A 96 -3.70 11.96 -5.23
CA LYS A 96 -3.82 12.56 -6.57
C LYS A 96 -2.54 12.40 -7.41
N GLU A 97 -1.37 12.55 -6.77
CA GLU A 97 -0.08 12.29 -7.42
C GLU A 97 0.04 10.82 -7.83
N LEU A 98 -0.32 9.90 -6.93
CA LEU A 98 -0.33 8.46 -7.18
C LEU A 98 -1.28 8.07 -8.32
N GLU A 99 -2.50 8.62 -8.34
CA GLU A 99 -3.46 8.42 -9.44
C GLU A 99 -2.88 8.85 -10.78
N THR A 100 -2.23 10.01 -10.81
CA THR A 100 -1.62 10.54 -12.04
C THR A 100 -0.53 9.61 -12.56
N LEU A 101 0.33 9.09 -11.70
CA LEU A 101 1.41 8.17 -12.07
C LEU A 101 0.88 6.80 -12.50
N THR A 102 -0.20 6.33 -11.87
CA THR A 102 -0.76 5.01 -12.16
C THR A 102 -1.59 5.00 -13.46
N ARG A 103 -2.09 6.15 -13.92
CA ARG A 103 -2.96 6.25 -15.11
C ARG A 103 -2.32 5.73 -16.41
N SER A 104 -0.99 5.85 -16.55
CA SER A 104 -0.28 5.38 -17.75
C SER A 104 0.17 3.91 -17.67
N ILE A 105 -0.07 3.26 -16.53
CA ILE A 105 0.40 1.91 -16.25
C ILE A 105 -0.69 0.91 -16.60
N ASP A 106 -0.37 -0.04 -17.48
CA ASP A 106 -1.22 -1.21 -17.70
C ASP A 106 -0.90 -2.28 -16.66
N ARG A 107 -1.83 -2.44 -15.71
CA ARG A 107 -1.73 -3.40 -14.60
C ARG A 107 -2.26 -4.80 -14.95
N ASN A 108 -2.87 -4.96 -16.11
CA ASN A 108 -3.47 -6.21 -16.58
C ASN A 108 -2.68 -6.80 -17.75
N SER A 109 -1.54 -6.20 -18.11
CA SER A 109 -0.70 -6.72 -19.17
C SER A 109 -0.20 -8.13 -18.84
N LEU A 110 -0.17 -8.99 -19.87
CA LEU A 110 0.32 -10.35 -19.71
C LEU A 110 1.82 -10.32 -19.41
N CYS A 111 2.23 -11.11 -18.42
CA CYS A 111 3.63 -11.32 -18.12
C CYS A 111 4.28 -12.14 -19.23
N ILE A 112 5.08 -11.48 -20.08
CA ILE A 112 5.79 -12.10 -21.21
C ILE A 112 7.31 -11.98 -21.04
N PRO A 113 8.10 -13.00 -21.45
CA PRO A 113 9.55 -12.93 -21.41
C PRO A 113 10.12 -11.80 -22.29
N PRO A 114 11.24 -11.17 -21.88
CA PRO A 114 11.92 -10.20 -22.72
C PRO A 114 12.37 -10.85 -24.04
N THR A 115 12.02 -10.25 -25.17
CA THR A 115 12.50 -10.65 -26.50
C THR A 115 13.68 -9.78 -26.93
N SER A 116 14.46 -10.25 -27.92
CA SER A 116 15.59 -9.49 -28.47
C SER A 116 15.19 -8.14 -29.08
N LEU A 117 13.93 -8.01 -29.52
CA LEU A 117 13.31 -6.78 -29.98
C LEU A 117 12.12 -6.48 -29.09
N GLN A 118 12.38 -5.80 -27.98
CA GLN A 118 11.33 -5.36 -27.07
C GLN A 118 10.51 -4.25 -27.73
N SER A 119 9.19 -4.36 -27.69
CA SER A 119 8.33 -3.34 -28.29
C SER A 119 8.47 -2.01 -27.53
N THR A 120 8.31 -0.90 -28.26
CA THR A 120 8.37 0.45 -27.68
C THR A 120 7.38 0.63 -26.53
N ASP A 121 6.23 -0.04 -26.59
CA ASP A 121 5.20 0.05 -25.55
C ASP A 121 5.61 -0.66 -24.26
N VAL A 122 6.27 -1.82 -24.35
CA VAL A 122 6.82 -2.50 -23.17
C VAL A 122 7.89 -1.64 -22.50
N ILE A 123 8.78 -1.02 -23.28
CA ILE A 123 9.81 -0.12 -22.75
C ILE A 123 9.17 1.07 -22.02
N LYS A 124 8.12 1.67 -22.60
CA LYS A 124 7.36 2.75 -21.95
C LYS A 124 6.69 2.30 -20.65
N GLN A 125 6.12 1.09 -20.62
CA GLN A 125 5.50 0.54 -19.42
C GLN A 125 6.51 0.29 -18.30
N ILE A 126 7.66 -0.33 -18.61
CA ILE A 126 8.75 -0.52 -17.63
C ILE A 126 9.24 0.83 -17.08
N SER A 127 9.39 1.84 -17.96
CA SER A 127 9.77 3.20 -17.55
C SER A 127 8.72 3.84 -16.62
N ALA A 128 7.43 3.66 -16.91
CA ALA A 128 6.34 4.15 -16.05
C ALA A 128 6.35 3.48 -14.66
N TRP A 129 6.54 2.16 -14.61
CA TRP A 129 6.67 1.43 -13.34
C TRP A 129 7.89 1.89 -12.53
N ARG A 130 9.06 2.00 -13.16
CA ARG A 130 10.28 2.51 -12.49
C ARG A 130 10.09 3.93 -11.98
N LYS A 131 9.39 4.79 -12.71
CA LYS A 131 9.03 6.14 -12.26
C LYS A 131 8.14 6.10 -11.02
N LEU A 132 7.14 5.22 -10.99
CA LEU A 132 6.28 5.04 -9.81
C LEU A 132 7.06 4.51 -8.60
N ILE A 133 7.93 3.50 -8.79
CA ILE A 133 8.80 2.96 -7.75
C ILE A 133 9.72 4.04 -7.18
N ALA A 134 10.36 4.83 -8.05
CA ALA A 134 11.21 5.94 -7.63
C ALA A 134 10.43 7.00 -6.84
N TRP A 135 9.19 7.28 -7.26
CA TRP A 135 8.32 8.21 -6.54
C TRP A 135 7.95 7.68 -5.14
N GLU A 136 7.56 6.40 -4.99
CA GLU A 136 7.31 5.83 -3.66
C GLU A 136 8.55 5.88 -2.76
N ARG A 137 9.74 5.60 -3.33
CA ARG A 137 11.03 5.70 -2.62
C ARG A 137 11.37 7.11 -2.15
N SER A 138 10.79 8.14 -2.78
CA SER A 138 10.98 9.55 -2.39
C SER A 138 10.20 9.94 -1.13
N ASN A 139 9.41 9.02 -0.56
CA ASN A 139 8.56 9.24 0.61
C ASN A 139 7.59 10.43 0.40
N PRO A 140 6.63 10.30 -0.53
CA PRO A 140 5.72 11.40 -0.87
C PRO A 140 4.83 11.81 0.31
N LEU A 141 4.55 10.88 1.23
CA LEU A 141 3.83 11.12 2.48
C LEU A 141 4.66 11.92 3.50
N LYS A 142 5.99 12.01 3.34
CA LYS A 142 6.91 12.63 4.31
C LYS A 142 6.70 12.06 5.73
N THR A 143 6.44 10.77 5.82
CA THR A 143 6.28 10.07 7.10
C THR A 143 7.62 9.65 7.67
N GLU A 144 7.73 9.59 8.99
CA GLU A 144 8.89 9.01 9.69
C GLU A 144 8.79 7.48 9.83
N ASP A 145 7.59 6.92 9.60
CA ASP A 145 7.34 5.50 9.63
C ASP A 145 8.06 4.80 8.47
N THR A 146 9.28 4.35 8.78
CA THR A 146 10.17 3.69 7.83
C THR A 146 9.57 2.36 7.36
N LEU A 147 8.81 1.66 8.19
CA LEU A 147 8.15 0.40 7.81
C LEU A 147 7.04 0.64 6.80
N LEU A 148 6.24 1.70 6.97
CA LEU A 148 5.24 2.09 6.00
C LEU A 148 5.86 2.43 4.64
N ILE A 149 6.96 3.18 4.62
CA ILE A 149 7.68 3.52 3.38
C ILE A 149 8.14 2.24 2.66
N ILE A 150 8.78 1.32 3.40
CA ILE A 150 9.27 0.05 2.84
C ILE A 150 8.11 -0.77 2.27
N ARG A 151 7.00 -0.91 3.02
CA ARG A 151 5.83 -1.67 2.57
C ARG A 151 5.21 -1.08 1.30
N ARG A 152 5.14 0.25 1.18
CA ARG A 152 4.64 0.90 -0.05
C ARG A 152 5.52 0.60 -1.25
N VAL A 153 6.84 0.77 -1.10
CA VAL A 153 7.80 0.49 -2.18
C VAL A 153 7.76 -0.97 -2.61
N ILE A 154 7.71 -1.90 -1.65
CA ILE A 154 7.64 -3.34 -1.94
C ILE A 154 6.33 -3.71 -2.61
N LEU A 155 5.20 -3.16 -2.18
CA LEU A 155 3.93 -3.39 -2.87
C LEU A 155 3.99 -2.92 -4.33
N THR A 156 4.64 -1.80 -4.62
CA THR A 156 4.81 -1.34 -6.01
C THR A 156 5.70 -2.29 -6.83
N TYR A 157 6.76 -2.83 -6.24
CA TYR A 157 7.57 -3.88 -6.88
C TYR A 157 6.73 -5.14 -7.14
N GLU A 158 5.99 -5.64 -6.16
CA GLU A 158 5.10 -6.80 -6.31
C GLU A 158 4.09 -6.59 -7.44
N GLN A 159 3.47 -5.41 -7.51
CA GLN A 159 2.53 -5.07 -8.58
C GLN A 159 3.19 -5.00 -9.95
N CYS A 160 4.41 -4.45 -10.04
CA CYS A 160 5.17 -4.42 -11.29
C CYS A 160 5.50 -5.85 -11.76
N LEU A 161 5.89 -6.74 -10.83
CA LEU A 161 6.25 -8.12 -11.12
C LEU A 161 5.06 -8.99 -11.58
N LEU A 162 3.82 -8.59 -11.33
CA LEU A 162 2.64 -9.24 -11.93
C LEU A 162 2.66 -9.13 -13.48
N CYS A 163 3.16 -8.01 -14.00
CA CYS A 163 3.25 -7.73 -15.44
C CYS A 163 4.63 -8.04 -16.01
N PHE A 164 5.68 -7.96 -15.20
CA PHE A 164 7.08 -8.04 -15.65
C PHE A 164 7.87 -9.10 -14.87
N GLY A 165 7.25 -10.20 -14.48
CA GLY A 165 7.88 -11.28 -13.71
C GLY A 165 9.07 -11.97 -14.39
N TYR A 166 9.18 -11.93 -15.72
CA TYR A 166 10.36 -12.46 -16.43
C TYR A 166 11.55 -11.49 -16.49
N HIS A 167 11.41 -10.28 -15.94
CA HIS A 167 12.46 -9.26 -15.88
C HIS A 167 13.32 -9.42 -14.63
N THR A 168 14.45 -10.10 -14.77
CA THR A 168 15.37 -10.44 -13.67
C THR A 168 15.94 -9.21 -12.95
N ASP A 169 16.09 -8.10 -13.67
CA ASP A 169 16.54 -6.82 -13.14
C ASP A 169 15.55 -6.24 -12.10
N ILE A 170 14.24 -6.37 -12.33
CA ILE A 170 13.20 -5.87 -11.41
C ILE A 170 13.22 -6.67 -10.10
N TRP A 171 13.35 -8.00 -10.18
CA TRP A 171 13.53 -8.85 -8.98
C TRP A 171 14.76 -8.46 -8.18
N TYR A 172 15.89 -8.26 -8.87
CA TYR A 172 17.13 -7.86 -8.22
C TYR A 172 16.99 -6.50 -7.52
N GLU A 173 16.37 -5.51 -8.18
CA GLU A 173 16.12 -4.19 -7.59
C GLU A 173 15.26 -4.28 -6.31
N ALA A 174 14.20 -5.09 -6.32
CA ALA A 174 13.34 -5.31 -5.16
C ALA A 174 14.10 -5.97 -4.00
N CYS A 175 14.85 -7.03 -4.27
CA CYS A 175 15.68 -7.71 -3.28
C CYS A 175 16.75 -6.79 -2.68
N ALA A 176 17.44 -6.00 -3.52
CA ALA A 176 18.44 -5.04 -3.08
C ALA A 176 17.84 -3.95 -2.19
N TYR A 177 16.60 -3.55 -2.45
CA TYR A 177 15.87 -2.61 -1.60
C TYR A 177 15.57 -3.22 -0.21
N LEU A 178 15.08 -4.47 -0.14
CA LEU A 178 14.86 -5.17 1.13
C LEU A 178 16.16 -5.40 1.90
N GLU A 179 17.26 -5.74 1.21
CA GLU A 179 18.55 -5.92 1.85
C GLU A 179 19.05 -4.59 2.47
N LYS A 180 18.89 -3.48 1.74
CA LYS A 180 19.18 -2.14 2.28
C LYS A 180 18.32 -1.84 3.52
N ALA A 181 17.04 -2.19 3.50
CA ALA A 181 16.17 -2.05 4.67
C ALA A 181 16.66 -2.89 5.86
N SER A 182 17.03 -4.15 5.63
CA SER A 182 17.60 -5.04 6.66
C SER A 182 18.85 -4.42 7.31
N ARG A 183 19.76 -3.84 6.51
CA ARG A 183 20.96 -3.15 7.00
C ARG A 183 20.63 -1.91 7.84
N ILE A 184 19.62 -1.12 7.45
CA ILE A 184 19.16 0.04 8.22
C ILE A 184 18.71 -0.37 9.63
N TYR A 185 17.88 -1.42 9.74
CA TYR A 185 17.42 -1.90 11.04
C TYR A 185 18.52 -2.59 11.84
N SER A 186 19.48 -3.22 11.17
CA SER A 186 20.65 -3.82 11.82
C SER A 186 21.48 -2.74 12.50
N ASN A 187 21.68 -1.60 11.84
CA ASN A 187 22.42 -0.46 12.40
C ASN A 187 21.65 0.22 13.56
N ARG A 188 20.32 0.10 13.59
CA ARG A 188 19.47 0.58 14.69
C ARG A 188 19.41 -0.42 15.87
N GLY A 189 19.98 -1.61 15.72
CA GLY A 189 19.95 -2.67 16.74
C GLY A 189 18.66 -3.48 16.79
N ASP A 190 17.75 -3.35 15.80
CA ASP A 190 16.50 -4.12 15.76
C ASP A 190 16.71 -5.47 15.07
N VAL A 191 17.14 -6.45 15.86
CA VAL A 191 17.47 -7.81 15.38
C VAL A 191 16.25 -8.51 14.75
N ASN A 192 15.04 -8.26 15.27
CA ASN A 192 13.83 -8.91 14.79
C ASN A 192 13.46 -8.44 13.38
N LEU A 193 13.47 -7.12 13.15
CA LEU A 193 13.19 -6.55 11.82
C LEU A 193 14.32 -6.87 10.84
N THR A 194 15.59 -6.87 11.28
CA THR A 194 16.71 -7.28 10.42
C THR A 194 16.54 -8.71 9.91
N LYS A 195 16.21 -9.65 10.80
CA LYS A 195 15.96 -11.05 10.43
C LYS A 195 14.77 -11.16 9.49
N ARG A 196 13.65 -10.52 9.83
CA ARG A 196 12.44 -10.51 9.00
C ARG A 196 12.73 -10.06 7.57
N PHE A 197 13.41 -8.93 7.38
CA PHE A 197 13.72 -8.43 6.04
C PHE A 197 14.71 -9.35 5.29
N ARG A 198 15.65 -9.98 6.00
CA ARG A 198 16.56 -10.96 5.38
C ARG A 198 15.81 -12.21 4.89
N ASP A 199 14.85 -12.69 5.69
CA ASP A 199 14.00 -13.82 5.32
C ASP A 199 13.09 -13.43 4.14
N GLU A 200 12.49 -12.23 4.15
CA GLU A 200 11.70 -11.69 3.02
C GLU A 200 12.54 -11.56 1.74
N THR A 201 13.77 -11.04 1.81
CA THR A 201 14.70 -10.99 0.65
C THR A 201 14.95 -12.39 0.10
N SER A 202 15.20 -13.37 0.98
CA SER A 202 15.49 -14.75 0.58
C SER A 202 14.28 -15.40 -0.11
N ASN A 203 13.08 -15.20 0.45
CA ASN A 203 11.83 -15.68 -0.13
C ASN A 203 11.57 -15.05 -1.51
N LEU A 204 11.87 -13.76 -1.67
CA LEU A 204 11.67 -13.06 -2.94
C LEU A 204 12.59 -13.63 -4.04
N TYR A 205 13.86 -13.90 -3.72
CA TYR A 205 14.76 -14.59 -4.64
C TYR A 205 14.29 -16.00 -4.99
N GLN A 206 13.86 -16.78 -3.98
CA GLN A 206 13.35 -18.14 -4.21
C GLN A 206 12.12 -18.12 -5.13
N HIS A 207 11.19 -17.20 -4.91
CA HIS A 207 10.00 -17.07 -5.73
C HIS A 207 10.34 -16.74 -7.19
N ALA A 208 11.28 -15.83 -7.40
CA ALA A 208 11.79 -15.48 -8.73
C ALA A 208 12.34 -16.71 -9.47
N ILE A 209 13.20 -17.48 -8.79
CA ILE A 209 13.87 -18.66 -9.35
C ILE A 209 12.89 -19.78 -9.66
N GLN A 210 11.96 -20.06 -8.74
CA GLN A 210 11.03 -21.17 -8.88
C GLN A 210 9.94 -20.92 -9.92
N THR A 211 9.51 -19.66 -10.09
CA THR A 211 8.31 -19.33 -10.87
C THR A 211 8.63 -18.82 -12.27
N TYR A 212 9.65 -17.97 -12.40
CA TYR A 212 9.91 -17.23 -13.65
C TYR A 212 11.27 -17.55 -14.29
N MET A 213 12.22 -18.09 -13.53
CA MET A 213 13.59 -18.36 -14.01
C MET A 213 13.92 -19.87 -14.04
N SER A 214 12.97 -20.72 -13.72
CA SER A 214 13.07 -22.17 -13.91
C SER A 214 12.94 -22.47 -15.40
N SER A 215 13.98 -23.09 -15.96
CA SER A 215 14.05 -23.49 -17.37
C SER A 215 13.33 -24.81 -17.60
#